data_AF-A0A1M7GQH4-F1
#
_entry.id   AF-A0A1M7GQH4-F1
#
_cell.length_a   1.000
_cell.length_b   1.000
_cell.length_c   1.000
_cell.angle_alpha   90.00
_cell.angle_beta   90.00
_cell.angle_gamma   90.00
#
_symmetry.space_group_name_H-M   'P 1'
#
loop_
_entity.id
_entity.type
_entity.pdbx_description
1 polymer ?
#
loop_
_entity_poly.entity_id
_entity_poly.type
_entity_poly.pdbx_seq_one_letter_code
_entity_poly.pdbx_strand_id
1 'polypeptide(L)'
;MSKSLNPSAIRSRELIIQALLLLMENKRYESITISEIVYEAQLVRKTFYRHFVNKDAVLNEYVNLLFSQYINLLKSSNCHNVQQSAVVYFEFWSNNIAFLKVLQKNDLLHFILNKYDELLPLINKMFPCKKTANSIEQEYSISYSTGGYWNILCKWIDRDFIESPTEMARIYENIVLHSIIDE
;
A
#
# COMPACT_ATOMS: atom_id res chain seq x y z
N MET A 1 13.65 0.97 23.55
CA MET A 1 14.15 2.37 23.53
C MET A 1 14.22 2.83 22.09
N SER A 2 13.29 3.66 21.64
CA SER A 2 13.35 4.27 20.30
C SER A 2 14.44 5.33 20.30
N LYS A 3 15.56 5.06 19.62
CA LYS A 3 16.48 6.13 19.23
C LYS A 3 15.71 7.03 18.27
N SER A 4 15.41 8.27 18.64
CA SER A 4 14.94 9.23 17.65
C SER A 4 16.01 9.30 16.55
N LEU A 5 15.60 9.05 15.32
CA LEU A 5 16.50 9.15 14.18
C LEU A 5 16.93 10.62 14.07
N ASN A 6 18.24 10.84 13.95
CA ASN A 6 18.80 12.17 13.72
C ASN A 6 18.09 12.81 12.49
N PRO A 7 17.67 14.09 12.52
CA PRO A 7 17.02 14.76 11.39
C PRO A 7 17.76 14.62 10.06
N SER A 8 19.10 14.60 10.09
CA SER A 8 19.93 14.38 8.90
C SER A 8 19.77 12.96 8.31
N ALA A 9 19.56 11.95 9.16
CA ALA A 9 19.30 10.58 8.74
C ALA A 9 17.90 10.44 8.10
N ILE A 10 16.89 11.10 8.68
CA ILE A 10 15.52 11.11 8.12
C ILE A 10 15.54 11.76 6.73
N ARG A 11 16.13 12.95 6.62
CA ARG A 11 16.25 13.66 5.34
C ARG A 11 17.00 12.84 4.28
N SER A 12 18.07 12.16 4.67
CA SER A 12 18.81 11.29 3.73
C SER A 12 17.95 10.14 3.22
N ARG A 13 17.11 9.54 4.07
CA ARG A 13 16.18 8.47 3.67
C ARG A 13 15.12 8.98 2.70
N GLU A 14 14.51 10.12 3.00
CA GLU A 14 13.50 10.75 2.13
C GLU A 14 14.06 11.07 0.74
N LEU A 15 15.26 11.65 0.68
CA LEU A 15 15.93 11.95 -0.60
C LEU A 15 16.23 10.69 -1.40
N ILE A 16 16.68 9.61 -0.75
CA ILE A 16 16.94 8.32 -1.42
C ILE A 16 15.65 7.71 -1.96
N ILE A 17 14.55 7.76 -1.19
CA ILE A 17 13.24 7.27 -1.61
C ILE A 17 12.75 8.06 -2.83
N GLN A 18 12.76 9.39 -2.75
CA GLN A 18 12.32 10.26 -3.85
C GLN A 18 13.14 10.03 -5.12
N ALA A 19 14.47 9.92 -4.99
CA ALA A 19 15.36 9.62 -6.11
C ALA A 19 15.03 8.28 -6.78
N LEU A 20 14.78 7.22 -5.99
CA LEU A 20 14.38 5.94 -6.55
C LEU A 20 13.04 6.04 -7.30
N LEU A 21 12.02 6.67 -6.70
CA LEU A 21 10.70 6.81 -7.32
C LEU A 21 10.78 7.59 -8.64
N LEU A 22 11.53 8.70 -8.67
CA LEU A 22 11.72 9.51 -9.88
C LEU A 22 12.43 8.73 -10.99
N LEU A 23 13.44 7.94 -10.65
CA LEU A 23 14.13 7.08 -11.62
C LEU A 23 13.19 6.00 -12.18
N MET A 24 12.27 5.45 -11.36
CA MET A 24 11.32 4.42 -11.78
C MET A 24 10.25 4.92 -12.76
N GLU A 25 9.99 6.23 -12.82
CA GLU A 25 9.10 6.81 -13.82
C GLU A 25 9.66 6.63 -15.24
N ASN A 26 10.98 6.81 -15.37
CA ASN A 26 11.67 6.91 -16.66
C ASN A 26 12.47 5.64 -17.03
N LYS A 27 12.82 4.79 -16.05
CA LYS A 27 13.70 3.64 -16.24
C LYS A 27 13.11 2.37 -15.61
N ARG A 28 13.34 1.22 -16.24
CA ARG A 28 12.99 -0.10 -15.66
C ARG A 28 13.71 -0.31 -14.34
N TYR A 29 12.96 -0.68 -13.30
CA TYR A 29 13.44 -0.82 -11.93
C TYR A 29 14.68 -1.70 -11.83
N GLU A 30 14.72 -2.82 -12.55
CA GLU A 30 15.81 -3.79 -12.50
C GLU A 30 17.15 -3.16 -12.92
N SER A 31 17.11 -2.21 -13.85
CA SER A 31 18.29 -1.53 -14.40
C SER A 31 18.75 -0.30 -13.59
N ILE A 32 17.97 0.15 -12.59
CA ILE A 32 18.37 1.24 -11.70
C ILE A 32 19.47 0.74 -10.76
N THR A 33 20.59 1.47 -10.73
CA THR A 33 21.72 1.18 -9.86
C THR A 33 21.74 2.08 -8.62
N ILE A 34 22.41 1.62 -7.55
CA ILE A 34 22.64 2.44 -6.35
C ILE A 34 23.42 3.72 -6.69
N SER A 35 24.32 3.69 -7.69
CA SER A 35 25.02 4.89 -8.15
C SER A 35 24.07 5.95 -8.68
N GLU A 36 23.10 5.56 -9.50
CA GLU A 36 22.13 6.49 -10.07
C GLU A 36 21.23 7.06 -8.97
N ILE A 37 20.77 6.22 -8.03
CA ILE A 37 19.95 6.66 -6.91
C ILE A 37 20.68 7.73 -6.07
N VAL A 38 21.95 7.48 -5.70
CA VAL A 38 22.68 8.46 -4.88
C VAL A 38 23.09 9.70 -5.67
N TYR A 39 23.34 9.57 -6.97
CA TYR A 39 23.59 10.70 -7.84
C TYR A 39 22.36 11.62 -7.90
N GLU A 40 21.18 11.06 -8.17
CA GLU A 40 19.91 11.77 -8.20
C GLU A 40 19.59 12.42 -6.84
N ALA A 41 19.82 11.69 -5.74
CA ALA A 41 19.61 12.20 -4.39
C ALA A 41 20.65 13.25 -3.93
N GLN A 42 21.70 13.52 -4.73
CA GLN A 42 22.86 14.36 -4.37
C GLN A 42 23.57 13.88 -3.09
N LEU A 43 23.75 12.56 -2.99
CA LEU A 43 24.39 11.88 -1.86
C LEU A 43 25.55 11.00 -2.32
N VAL A 44 26.33 10.51 -1.37
CA VAL A 44 27.38 9.52 -1.61
C VAL A 44 26.90 8.11 -1.32
N ARG A 45 27.46 7.10 -2.00
CA ARG A 45 27.14 5.67 -1.77
C ARG A 45 27.22 5.25 -0.29
N LYS A 46 28.19 5.79 0.46
CA LYS A 46 28.32 5.54 1.90
C LYS A 46 27.06 5.94 2.70
N THR A 47 26.39 7.00 2.28
CA THR A 47 25.12 7.44 2.89
C THR A 47 23.99 6.46 2.59
N PHE A 48 23.91 5.94 1.36
CA PHE A 48 22.91 4.92 1.01
C PHE A 48 23.04 3.68 1.92
N TYR A 49 24.23 3.09 1.97
CA TYR A 49 24.45 1.87 2.75
C TYR A 49 24.35 2.04 4.27
N ARG A 50 24.35 3.28 4.77
CA ARG A 50 24.04 3.57 6.17
C ARG A 50 22.55 3.39 6.49
N HIS A 51 21.68 3.48 5.47
CA HIS A 51 20.23 3.47 5.64
C HIS A 51 19.56 2.24 5.02
N PHE A 52 20.09 1.73 3.90
CA PHE A 52 19.46 0.68 3.10
C PHE A 52 20.50 -0.34 2.63
N VAL A 53 20.10 -1.61 2.62
CA VAL A 53 20.95 -2.71 2.14
C VAL A 53 20.93 -2.83 0.61
N ASN A 54 19.80 -2.50 -0.02
CA ASN A 54 19.58 -2.55 -1.47
C ASN A 54 18.40 -1.63 -1.84
N LYS A 55 18.07 -1.54 -3.14
CA LYS A 55 16.93 -0.75 -3.64
C LYS A 55 15.57 -1.31 -3.21
N ASP A 56 15.43 -2.61 -3.02
CA ASP A 56 14.17 -3.21 -2.52
C ASP A 56 13.84 -2.73 -1.11
N ALA A 57 14.85 -2.54 -0.26
CA ALA A 57 14.68 -1.98 1.08
C ALA A 57 14.18 -0.52 1.02
N VAL A 58 14.62 0.26 0.03
CA VAL A 58 14.12 1.63 -0.20
C VAL A 58 12.65 1.61 -0.60
N LEU A 59 12.30 0.76 -1.58
CA LEU A 59 10.92 0.65 -2.06
C LEU A 59 9.98 0.15 -0.96
N ASN A 60 10.41 -0.86 -0.20
CA ASN A 60 9.67 -1.36 0.97
C ASN A 60 9.47 -0.25 2.03
N GLU A 61 10.47 0.60 2.28
CA GLU A 61 10.30 1.72 3.21
C GLU A 61 9.21 2.68 2.73
N TYR A 62 9.15 2.99 1.44
CA TYR A 62 8.07 3.81 0.89
C TYR A 62 6.70 3.14 0.98
N VAL A 63 6.59 1.85 0.66
CA VAL A 63 5.35 1.08 0.82
C VAL A 63 4.90 1.07 2.28
N ASN A 64 5.82 0.92 3.23
CA ASN A 64 5.51 1.01 4.66
C ASN A 64 4.96 2.38 5.06
N LEU A 65 5.51 3.47 4.49
CA LEU A 65 5.00 4.82 4.71
C LEU A 65 3.57 4.98 4.18
N LEU A 66 3.30 4.51 2.94
CA LEU A 66 1.96 4.54 2.35
C LEU A 66 0.93 3.80 3.20
N PHE A 67 1.24 2.57 3.61
CA PHE A 67 0.31 1.82 4.45
C PHE A 67 0.14 2.44 5.84
N SER A 68 1.18 3.07 6.40
CA SER A 68 1.05 3.82 7.65
C SER A 68 0.09 5.00 7.50
N GLN A 69 0.15 5.73 6.37
CA GLN A 69 -0.80 6.79 6.04
C GLN A 69 -2.21 6.25 5.88
N TYR A 70 -2.38 5.14 5.15
CA TYR A 70 -3.68 4.48 4.99
C TYR A 70 -4.29 4.04 6.33
N ILE A 71 -3.51 3.39 7.19
CA ILE A 71 -3.97 2.97 8.52
C ILE A 71 -4.36 4.18 9.38
N ASN A 72 -3.61 5.28 9.31
CA ASN A 72 -3.96 6.50 10.04
C ASN A 72 -5.25 7.12 9.49
N LEU A 73 -5.43 7.13 8.17
CA LEU A 73 -6.64 7.61 7.52
C LEU A 73 -7.86 6.79 7.99
N LEU A 74 -7.77 5.46 7.94
CA LEU A 74 -8.81 4.57 8.45
C LEU A 74 -9.19 4.85 9.90
N LYS A 75 -8.21 5.09 10.78
CA LYS A 75 -8.44 5.43 12.18
C LYS A 75 -9.15 6.77 12.34
N SER A 76 -8.78 7.78 11.54
CA SER A 76 -9.40 9.10 11.61
C SER A 76 -10.80 9.17 10.99
N SER A 77 -11.09 8.32 10.00
CA SER A 77 -12.35 8.37 9.25
C SER A 77 -13.55 7.78 10.01
N ASN A 78 -13.35 7.14 11.17
CA ASN A 78 -14.41 6.50 11.97
C ASN A 78 -15.38 5.65 11.12
N CYS A 79 -14.85 4.79 10.24
CA CYS A 79 -15.68 3.97 9.36
C CYS A 79 -16.54 2.99 10.19
N HIS A 80 -17.85 3.00 9.97
CA HIS A 80 -18.80 2.15 10.68
C HIS A 80 -19.40 1.03 9.81
N ASN A 81 -19.18 1.08 8.50
CA ASN A 81 -19.67 0.09 7.55
C ASN A 81 -18.69 -0.15 6.39
N VAL A 82 -19.00 -1.17 5.60
CA VAL A 82 -18.18 -1.60 4.45
C VAL A 82 -18.04 -0.49 3.41
N GLN A 83 -19.14 0.19 3.08
CA GLN A 83 -19.16 1.26 2.09
C GLN A 83 -18.18 2.39 2.44
N GLN A 84 -18.21 2.89 3.67
CA GLN A 84 -17.32 3.95 4.15
C GLN A 84 -15.86 3.51 4.10
N SER A 85 -15.57 2.28 4.54
CA SER A 85 -14.21 1.74 4.47
C SER A 85 -13.72 1.57 3.03
N ALA A 86 -14.62 1.22 2.10
CA ALA A 86 -14.31 1.06 0.69
C ALA A 86 -14.03 2.41 0.02
N VAL A 87 -14.81 3.45 0.33
CA VAL A 87 -14.54 4.82 -0.15
C VAL A 87 -13.15 5.26 0.28
N VAL A 88 -12.83 5.14 1.58
CA VAL A 88 -11.50 5.50 2.11
C VAL A 88 -10.38 4.73 1.41
N TYR A 89 -10.58 3.43 1.16
CA TYR A 89 -9.64 2.58 0.46
C TYR A 89 -9.37 3.06 -0.98
N PHE A 90 -10.42 3.23 -1.78
CA PHE A 90 -10.27 3.60 -3.18
C PHE A 90 -9.83 5.06 -3.36
N GLU A 91 -10.22 5.97 -2.47
CA GLU A 91 -9.70 7.35 -2.46
C GLU A 91 -8.20 7.38 -2.15
N PHE A 92 -7.76 6.59 -1.16
CA PHE A 92 -6.34 6.48 -0.83
C PHE A 92 -5.51 6.03 -2.04
N TRP A 93 -5.95 4.97 -2.73
CA TRP A 93 -5.24 4.47 -3.91
C TRP A 93 -5.39 5.38 -5.13
N SER A 94 -6.51 6.08 -5.29
CA SER A 94 -6.67 7.12 -6.32
C SER A 94 -5.64 8.23 -6.16
N ASN A 95 -5.40 8.67 -4.91
CA ASN A 95 -4.39 9.70 -4.62
C ASN A 95 -2.94 9.20 -4.82
N ASN A 96 -2.74 7.89 -4.90
CA ASN A 96 -1.44 7.24 -5.11
C ASN A 96 -1.37 6.49 -6.45
N ILE A 97 -2.27 6.81 -7.40
CA ILE A 97 -2.40 6.14 -8.69
C ILE A 97 -1.11 6.15 -9.50
N ALA A 98 -0.37 7.27 -9.48
CA ALA A 98 0.88 7.41 -10.22
C ALA A 98 1.90 6.35 -9.78
N PHE A 99 2.02 6.13 -8.46
CA PHE A 99 2.89 5.11 -7.91
C PHE A 99 2.44 3.69 -8.28
N LEU A 100 1.13 3.40 -8.20
CA LEU A 100 0.60 2.10 -8.62
C LEU A 100 0.89 1.80 -10.10
N LYS A 101 0.76 2.79 -10.99
CA LYS A 101 1.12 2.66 -12.41
C LYS A 101 2.61 2.40 -12.60
N VAL A 102 3.47 3.07 -11.84
CA VAL A 102 4.92 2.81 -11.85
C VAL A 102 5.22 1.38 -11.40
N LEU A 103 4.57 0.87 -10.35
CA LEU A 103 4.74 -0.52 -9.91
C LEU A 103 4.25 -1.51 -10.97
N GLN A 104 3.07 -1.30 -11.54
CA GLN A 104 2.51 -2.17 -12.60
C GLN A 104 3.44 -2.23 -13.81
N LYS A 105 3.93 -1.07 -14.29
CA LYS A 105 4.90 -0.98 -15.40
C LYS A 105 6.20 -1.75 -15.14
N ASN A 106 6.56 -1.99 -13.88
CA ASN A 106 7.79 -2.67 -13.47
C ASN A 106 7.56 -4.07 -12.89
N ASP A 107 6.32 -4.60 -12.94
CA ASP A 107 5.98 -5.92 -12.37
C ASP A 107 6.20 -6.00 -10.83
N LEU A 108 6.07 -4.86 -10.13
CA LEU A 108 6.39 -4.70 -8.70
C LEU A 108 5.17 -4.60 -7.78
N LEU A 109 3.96 -4.88 -8.27
CA LEU A 109 2.74 -4.86 -7.45
C LEU A 109 2.81 -5.83 -6.25
N HIS A 110 3.66 -6.85 -6.32
CA HIS A 110 3.90 -7.79 -5.22
C HIS A 110 4.44 -7.10 -3.94
N PHE A 111 5.10 -5.94 -4.03
CA PHE A 111 5.48 -5.16 -2.85
C PHE A 111 4.27 -4.70 -2.03
N ILE A 112 3.17 -4.35 -2.71
CA ILE A 112 1.92 -3.97 -2.07
C ILE A 112 1.22 -5.21 -1.48
N LEU A 113 1.15 -6.30 -2.25
CA LEU A 113 0.55 -7.56 -1.82
C LEU A 113 1.22 -8.11 -0.55
N ASN A 114 2.55 -8.20 -0.53
CA ASN A 114 3.29 -8.67 0.65
C ASN A 114 2.98 -7.82 1.89
N LYS A 115 2.71 -6.52 1.71
CA LYS A 115 2.36 -5.64 2.82
C LYS A 115 0.94 -5.85 3.33
N TYR A 116 -0.01 -6.24 2.48
CA TYR A 116 -1.34 -6.66 2.92
C TYR A 116 -1.23 -7.85 3.87
N ASP A 117 -0.47 -8.89 3.50
CA ASP A 117 -0.30 -10.09 4.31
C ASP A 117 0.29 -9.78 5.70
N GLU A 118 1.28 -8.88 5.76
CA GLU A 118 1.87 -8.43 7.03
C GLU A 118 0.87 -7.68 7.92
N LEU A 119 -0.06 -6.92 7.31
CA LEU A 119 -0.98 -6.05 8.03
C LEU A 119 -2.32 -6.71 8.38
N LEU A 120 -2.61 -7.90 7.84
CA LEU A 120 -3.83 -8.66 8.16
C LEU A 120 -4.12 -8.75 9.67
N PRO A 121 -3.15 -9.07 10.55
CA PRO A 121 -3.41 -9.14 11.99
C PRO A 121 -3.78 -7.78 12.61
N LEU A 122 -3.23 -6.69 12.07
CA LEU A 122 -3.54 -5.33 12.54
C LEU A 122 -4.95 -4.92 12.09
N ILE A 123 -5.29 -5.18 10.83
CA ILE A 123 -6.60 -4.90 10.26
C ILE A 123 -7.68 -5.68 11.03
N ASN A 124 -7.43 -6.96 11.35
CA ASN A 124 -8.31 -7.78 12.19
C ASN A 124 -8.60 -7.12 13.55
N LYS A 125 -7.56 -6.64 14.23
CA LYS A 125 -7.72 -5.97 15.53
C LYS A 125 -8.49 -4.64 15.42
N MET A 126 -8.33 -3.91 14.32
CA MET A 126 -8.99 -2.63 14.10
C MET A 126 -10.46 -2.80 13.71
N PHE A 127 -10.77 -3.82 12.93
CA PHE A 127 -12.10 -4.10 12.39
C PHE A 127 -12.49 -5.56 12.67
N PRO A 128 -12.70 -5.94 13.95
CA PRO A 128 -13.04 -7.31 14.29
C PRO A 128 -14.36 -7.71 13.64
N CYS A 129 -14.35 -8.82 12.89
CA CYS A 129 -15.55 -9.37 12.30
C CYS A 129 -16.46 -9.92 13.43
N LYS A 130 -17.51 -9.18 13.79
CA LYS A 130 -18.46 -9.60 14.84
C LYS A 130 -19.55 -10.58 14.37
N LYS A 131 -19.50 -11.02 13.10
CA LYS A 131 -20.57 -11.84 12.50
C LYS A 131 -20.60 -13.27 13.01
N THR A 132 -19.49 -13.77 13.56
CA THR A 132 -19.35 -15.15 14.02
C THR A 132 -18.59 -15.17 15.35
N ALA A 133 -18.95 -16.09 16.24
CA ALA A 133 -18.26 -16.30 17.52
C ALA A 133 -17.02 -17.20 17.38
N ASN A 134 -16.80 -17.81 16.20
CA ASN A 134 -15.69 -18.71 15.91
C ASN A 134 -14.47 -17.91 15.43
N SER A 135 -13.36 -17.98 16.16
CA SER A 135 -12.14 -17.21 15.85
C SER A 135 -11.54 -17.55 14.48
N ILE A 136 -11.66 -18.80 14.02
CA ILE A 136 -11.12 -19.23 12.72
C ILE A 136 -11.93 -18.62 11.57
N GLU A 137 -13.26 -18.61 11.68
CA GLU A 137 -14.12 -18.00 10.65
C GLU A 137 -13.90 -16.48 10.55
N GLN A 138 -13.59 -15.81 11.68
CA GLN A 138 -13.22 -14.40 11.68
C GLN A 138 -11.92 -14.17 10.90
N GLU A 139 -10.89 -15.00 11.11
CA GLU A 139 -9.62 -14.92 10.36
C GLU A 139 -9.82 -15.09 8.85
N TYR A 140 -10.62 -16.09 8.44
CA TYR A 140 -10.95 -16.29 7.02
C TYR A 140 -11.80 -15.15 6.44
N SER A 141 -12.73 -14.58 7.21
CA SER A 141 -13.57 -13.45 6.76
C SER A 141 -12.73 -12.20 6.44
N ILE A 142 -11.68 -11.95 7.23
CA ILE A 142 -10.79 -10.81 7.04
C ILE A 142 -9.82 -11.06 5.90
N SER A 143 -9.35 -12.29 5.76
CA SER A 143 -8.55 -12.71 4.60
C SER A 143 -9.34 -12.56 3.30
N TYR A 144 -10.60 -13.00 3.29
CA TYR A 144 -11.53 -12.81 2.17
C TYR A 144 -11.72 -11.33 1.84
N SER A 145 -12.01 -10.49 2.84
CA SER A 145 -12.25 -9.06 2.63
C SER A 145 -10.99 -8.34 2.11
N THR A 146 -9.83 -8.62 2.70
CA THR A 146 -8.55 -8.03 2.28
C THR A 146 -8.18 -8.49 0.87
N GLY A 147 -8.36 -9.78 0.58
CA GLY A 147 -8.18 -10.33 -0.77
C GLY A 147 -9.14 -9.73 -1.78
N GLY A 148 -10.40 -9.50 -1.40
CA GLY A 148 -11.40 -8.82 -2.24
C GLY A 148 -10.97 -7.41 -2.61
N TYR A 149 -10.54 -6.61 -1.62
CA TYR A 149 -10.01 -5.26 -1.85
C TYR A 149 -8.83 -5.26 -2.82
N TRP A 150 -7.83 -6.12 -2.56
CA TRP A 150 -6.65 -6.24 -3.41
C TRP A 150 -7.00 -6.63 -4.85
N ASN A 151 -7.81 -7.67 -5.04
CA ASN A 151 -8.15 -8.14 -6.38
C ASN A 151 -8.97 -7.11 -7.17
N ILE A 152 -9.89 -6.39 -6.50
CA ILE A 152 -10.67 -5.33 -7.12
C ILE A 152 -9.78 -4.12 -7.46
N LEU A 153 -8.80 -3.79 -6.62
CA LEU A 153 -7.78 -2.78 -6.94
C LEU A 153 -6.96 -3.18 -8.17
N CYS A 154 -6.47 -4.41 -8.26
CA CYS A 154 -5.76 -4.91 -9.44
C CYS A 154 -6.63 -4.79 -10.71
N LYS A 155 -7.91 -5.16 -10.61
CA LYS A 155 -8.84 -5.01 -11.74
C LYS A 155 -9.03 -3.55 -12.16
N TRP A 156 -9.06 -2.62 -11.21
CA TRP A 156 -9.19 -1.20 -11.46
C TRP A 156 -7.90 -0.62 -12.09
N ILE A 157 -6.73 -1.09 -11.64
CA ILE A 157 -5.42 -0.79 -12.25
C ILE A 157 -5.38 -1.25 -13.71
N ASP A 158 -5.80 -2.49 -14.01
CA ASP A 158 -5.85 -3.03 -15.38
C ASP A 158 -6.86 -2.32 -16.29
N ARG A 159 -7.83 -1.62 -15.69
CA ARG A 159 -8.80 -0.78 -16.39
C ARG A 159 -8.36 0.69 -16.46
N ASP A 160 -7.09 1.00 -16.20
CA ASP A 160 -6.55 2.36 -16.22
C ASP A 160 -7.26 3.35 -15.27
N PHE A 161 -7.89 2.83 -14.21
CA PHE A 161 -8.62 3.61 -13.21
C PHE A 161 -9.76 4.47 -13.79
N ILE A 162 -10.53 3.90 -14.73
CA ILE A 162 -11.65 4.60 -15.38
C ILE A 162 -12.75 5.00 -14.38
N GLU A 163 -13.12 4.11 -13.47
CA GLU A 163 -14.15 4.36 -12.46
C GLU A 163 -13.63 5.30 -11.37
N SER A 164 -14.51 6.13 -10.81
CA SER A 164 -14.21 6.97 -9.64
C SER A 164 -14.12 6.15 -8.34
N PRO A 165 -13.47 6.67 -7.28
CA PRO A 165 -13.41 5.99 -5.99
C PRO A 165 -14.77 5.62 -5.39
N THR A 166 -15.77 6.49 -5.56
CA THR A 166 -17.14 6.28 -5.06
C THR A 166 -17.87 5.20 -5.86
N GLU A 167 -17.66 5.14 -7.18
CA GLU A 167 -18.16 4.04 -8.03
C GLU A 167 -17.53 2.71 -7.63
N MET A 168 -16.21 2.68 -7.42
CA MET A 168 -15.49 1.48 -6.97
C MET A 168 -15.98 1.00 -5.60
N ALA A 169 -16.21 1.92 -4.65
CA ALA A 169 -16.76 1.59 -3.34
C ALA A 169 -18.16 0.97 -3.45
N ARG A 170 -19.02 1.52 -4.31
CA ARG A 170 -20.36 0.98 -4.57
C ARG A 170 -20.31 -0.40 -5.22
N ILE A 171 -19.41 -0.61 -6.17
CA ILE A 171 -19.20 -1.93 -6.82
C ILE A 171 -18.76 -2.95 -5.77
N TYR A 172 -17.77 -2.60 -4.94
CA TYR A 172 -17.27 -3.46 -3.87
C TYR A 172 -18.38 -3.84 -2.87
N GLU A 173 -19.13 -2.85 -2.38
CA GLU A 173 -20.25 -3.07 -1.48
C GLU A 173 -21.31 -4.02 -2.07
N ASN A 174 -21.71 -3.80 -3.32
CA ASN A 174 -22.68 -4.66 -3.99
C ASN A 174 -22.20 -6.11 -4.06
N ILE A 175 -20.94 -6.35 -4.42
CA ILE A 175 -20.36 -7.70 -4.47
C ILE A 175 -20.39 -8.34 -3.09
N VAL A 176 -19.94 -7.62 -2.06
CA VAL A 176 -19.92 -8.14 -0.68
C VAL A 176 -21.34 -8.45 -0.19
N LEU A 177 -22.32 -7.60 -0.46
CA LEU A 177 -23.72 -7.81 -0.04
C LEU A 177 -24.37 -9.00 -0.77
N HIS A 178 -24.14 -9.17 -2.08
CA HIS A 178 -24.75 -10.28 -2.84
C HIS A 178 -24.03 -11.61 -2.60
N SER A 179 -22.72 -11.60 -2.32
CA SER A 179 -21.98 -12.81 -1.91
C SER A 179 -22.44 -13.42 -0.56
N ILE A 180 -23.32 -12.72 0.17
CA ILE A 180 -23.89 -13.14 1.46
C ILE A 180 -25.35 -13.61 1.32
N ILE A 181 -26.03 -13.32 0.20
CA ILE A 181 -27.49 -13.48 0.07
C ILE A 181 -27.88 -14.62 -0.92
N ASP A 182 -26.92 -15.22 -1.63
CA ASP A 182 -27.21 -16.37 -2.48
C ASP A 182 -27.19 -17.70 -1.67
N GLU A 183 -28.24 -17.92 -0.87
CA GLU A 183 -28.77 -19.25 -0.47
C GLU A 183 -30.28 -19.34 -0.75
#